data_AF-A0A0A8X2U6-F1
#
_entry.id   AF-A0A0A8X2U6-F1
#
_cell.length_a   1.000
_cell.length_b   1.000
_cell.length_c   1.000
_cell.angle_alpha   90.00
_cell.angle_beta   90.00
_cell.angle_gamma   90.00
#
_symmetry.space_group_name_H-M   'P 1'
#
loop_
_entity.id
_entity.type
_entity.pdbx_description
1 polymer ?
#
loop_
_entity_poly.entity_id
_entity_poly.type
_entity_poly.pdbx_seq_one_letter_code
_entity_poly.pdbx_strand_id
1 'polypeptide(L)'
;MDNKAEKSNVGYTLFKSTGVQHEFPHIDLEKQQAIGIVTYKEKTYMTVFVELKTDTVKVQGDVSDLGDLSMDRHSYIDMFKHQARFFIENNIANPKEYYDDLVNG
;
A
#
# COMPACT_ATOMS: atom_id res chain seq x y z
N MET A 1 -17.10 -47.30 27.44
CA MET A 1 -15.87 -46.48 27.30
C MET A 1 -16.22 -45.32 26.41
N ASP A 2 -16.69 -44.25 27.03
CA ASP A 2 -17.20 -43.03 26.41
C ASP A 2 -16.06 -42.25 25.78
N ASN A 3 -16.09 -42.11 24.45
CA ASN A 3 -15.16 -41.27 23.70
C ASN A 3 -15.59 -39.81 23.85
N LYS A 4 -15.05 -39.13 24.86
CA LYS A 4 -15.23 -37.69 25.07
C LYS A 4 -14.29 -36.96 24.12
N ALA A 5 -14.75 -36.70 22.89
CA ALA A 5 -14.03 -35.87 21.93
C ALA A 5 -13.84 -34.46 22.52
N GLU A 6 -12.59 -34.11 22.82
CA GLU A 6 -12.19 -32.79 23.28
C GLU A 6 -12.52 -31.75 22.21
N LYS A 7 -13.30 -30.73 22.57
CA LYS A 7 -13.64 -29.62 21.67
C LYS A 7 -12.40 -28.73 21.52
N SER A 8 -11.64 -28.96 20.44
CA SER A 8 -10.56 -28.07 20.03
C SER A 8 -11.12 -26.69 19.69
N ASN A 9 -10.82 -25.69 20.52
CA ASN A 9 -11.26 -24.30 20.34
C ASN A 9 -10.33 -23.62 19.31
N VAL A 10 -10.34 -24.10 18.07
CA VAL A 10 -9.53 -23.53 16.99
C VAL A 10 -10.26 -22.31 16.44
N GLY A 11 -9.92 -21.13 16.94
CA GLY A 11 -10.36 -19.87 16.36
C GLY A 11 -9.61 -19.63 15.05
N TYR A 12 -10.33 -19.55 13.93
CA TYR A 12 -9.75 -19.18 12.64
C TYR A 12 -9.96 -17.68 12.40
N THR A 13 -8.89 -16.99 12.00
CA THR A 13 -8.97 -15.58 11.58
C THR A 13 -9.14 -15.53 10.06
N LEU A 14 -10.22 -14.92 9.59
CA LEU A 14 -10.46 -14.71 8.17
C LEU A 14 -9.83 -13.37 7.75
N PHE A 15 -8.77 -13.43 6.95
CA PHE A 15 -8.20 -12.25 6.31
C PHE A 15 -9.05 -11.89 5.10
N LYS A 16 -9.82 -10.80 5.21
CA LYS A 16 -10.60 -10.26 4.10
C LYS A 16 -9.91 -9.01 3.58
N SER A 17 -9.48 -9.04 2.33
CA SER A 17 -8.97 -7.85 1.64
C SER A 17 -10.04 -6.77 1.69
N THR A 18 -9.69 -5.58 2.21
CA THR A 18 -10.66 -4.48 2.32
C THR A 18 -11.11 -3.97 0.95
N GLY A 19 -10.38 -4.33 -0.10
CA GLY A 19 -10.60 -3.89 -1.49
C GLY A 19 -9.96 -2.53 -1.77
N VAL A 20 -9.25 -1.96 -0.80
CA VAL A 20 -8.44 -0.75 -0.99
C VAL A 20 -7.15 -1.15 -1.69
N GLN A 21 -6.91 -0.56 -2.84
CA GLN A 21 -5.72 -0.75 -3.65
C GLN A 21 -4.84 0.49 -3.52
N HIS A 22 -3.54 0.27 -3.55
CA HIS A 22 -2.55 1.34 -3.61
C HIS A 22 -1.56 1.01 -4.70
N GLU A 23 -1.27 1.99 -5.55
CA GLU A 23 -0.46 1.81 -6.74
C GLU A 23 0.49 2.98 -6.90
N PHE A 24 1.60 2.73 -7.60
CA PHE A 24 2.58 3.75 -7.97
C PHE A 24 2.58 3.89 -9.49
N PRO A 25 1.67 4.68 -10.07
CA PRO A 25 1.61 4.86 -11.51
C PRO A 25 2.85 5.56 -12.09
N HIS A 26 3.60 6.31 -11.28
CA HIS A 26 4.74 7.07 -11.77
C HIS A 26 5.84 7.18 -10.73
N ILE A 27 7.06 6.79 -11.12
CA ILE A 27 8.28 6.99 -10.36
C ILE A 27 9.33 7.60 -11.27
N ASP A 28 9.71 8.83 -10.98
CA ASP A 28 10.79 9.55 -11.64
C ASP A 28 12.09 9.34 -10.85
N LEU A 29 12.96 8.45 -11.33
CA LEU A 29 14.28 8.26 -10.73
C LEU A 29 15.17 9.50 -10.87
N GLU A 30 15.10 10.22 -12.00
CA GLU A 30 15.91 11.42 -12.26
C GLU A 30 15.54 12.59 -11.35
N LYS A 31 14.24 12.78 -11.12
CA LYS A 31 13.72 13.83 -10.22
C LYS A 31 13.61 13.36 -8.78
N GLN A 32 13.77 12.06 -8.53
CA GLN A 32 13.51 11.39 -7.25
C GLN A 32 12.10 11.73 -6.72
N GLN A 33 11.12 11.61 -7.61
CA GLN A 33 9.71 11.84 -7.32
C GLN A 33 8.94 10.54 -7.49
N ALA A 34 7.91 10.34 -6.68
CA ALA A 34 7.00 9.22 -6.81
C ALA A 34 5.55 9.68 -6.60
N ILE A 35 4.65 9.11 -7.38
CA ILE A 35 3.22 9.34 -7.27
C ILE A 35 2.59 8.04 -6.79
N GLY A 36 1.99 8.08 -5.61
CA GLY A 36 1.18 7.02 -5.04
C GLY A 36 -0.31 7.35 -5.16
N ILE A 37 -1.14 6.38 -5.52
CA ILE A 37 -2.59 6.55 -5.60
C ILE A 37 -3.24 5.47 -4.74
N VAL A 38 -4.21 5.88 -3.93
CA VAL A 38 -5.12 5.00 -3.19
C VAL A 38 -6.46 4.98 -3.89
N THR A 39 -6.83 3.81 -4.38
CA THR A 39 -8.09 3.56 -5.08
C THR A 39 -8.94 2.58 -4.28
N TYR A 40 -10.25 2.78 -4.30
CA TYR A 40 -11.21 1.86 -3.72
C TYR A 40 -12.46 1.82 -4.59
N LYS A 41 -12.89 0.62 -4.99
CA LYS A 41 -14.00 0.42 -5.94
C LYS A 41 -13.86 1.32 -7.19
N GLU A 42 -12.67 1.30 -7.80
CA GLU A 42 -12.34 2.08 -9.01
C GLU A 42 -12.39 3.61 -8.84
N LYS A 43 -12.56 4.12 -7.61
CA LYS A 43 -12.52 5.55 -7.29
C LYS A 43 -11.22 5.88 -6.57
N THR A 44 -10.54 6.94 -7.02
CA THR A 44 -9.38 7.50 -6.32
C THR A 44 -9.84 8.31 -5.11
N TYR A 45 -9.33 7.96 -3.93
CA TYR A 45 -9.62 8.68 -2.68
C TYR A 45 -8.47 9.61 -2.30
N MET A 46 -7.24 9.15 -2.49
CA MET A 46 -6.04 9.88 -2.08
C MET A 46 -4.93 9.70 -3.10
N THR A 47 -4.23 10.78 -3.40
CA THR A 47 -3.04 10.81 -4.24
C THR A 47 -1.92 11.45 -3.44
N VAL A 48 -0.79 10.77 -3.34
CA VAL A 48 0.40 11.19 -2.60
C VAL A 48 1.53 11.43 -3.58
N PHE A 49 1.98 12.67 -3.66
CA PHE A 49 3.15 13.08 -4.42
C PHE A 49 4.31 13.20 -3.44
N VAL A 50 5.27 12.29 -3.56
CA VAL A 50 6.49 12.27 -2.74
C VAL A 50 7.62 12.86 -3.57
N GLU A 51 8.30 13.88 -3.05
CA GLU A 51 9.51 14.46 -3.63
C GLU A 51 10.66 14.27 -2.65
N LEU A 52 11.56 13.32 -2.94
CA LEU A 52 12.65 12.97 -2.03
C LEU A 52 13.77 14.02 -2.02
N LYS A 53 13.99 14.74 -3.14
CA LYS A 53 15.02 15.79 -3.21
C LYS A 53 14.82 16.91 -2.20
N THR A 54 13.57 17.26 -1.95
CA THR A 54 13.16 18.37 -1.07
C THR A 54 12.52 17.86 0.22
N ASP A 55 12.51 16.54 0.43
CA ASP A 55 11.75 15.84 1.48
C ASP A 55 10.28 16.31 1.60
N THR A 56 9.69 16.73 0.49
CA THR A 56 8.34 17.31 0.48
C THR A 56 7.32 16.27 0.06
N VAL A 57 6.21 16.19 0.81
CA VAL A 57 5.07 15.37 0.44
C VAL A 57 3.86 16.26 0.21
N LYS A 58 3.23 16.12 -0.95
CA LYS A 58 1.94 16.75 -1.24
C LYS A 58 0.89 15.66 -1.33
N VAL A 59 -0.23 15.87 -0.65
CA VAL A 59 -1.35 14.95 -0.66
C VAL A 59 -2.56 15.66 -1.25
N GLN A 60 -3.26 14.98 -2.16
CA GLN A 60 -4.55 15.40 -2.69
C GLN A 60 -5.59 14.35 -2.32
N GLY A 61 -6.78 14.80 -1.92
CA GLY A 61 -7.82 13.92 -1.42
C GLY A 61 -7.56 13.44 0.01
N ASP A 62 -8.40 12.52 0.46
CA ASP A 62 -8.39 12.01 1.83
C ASP A 62 -9.03 10.61 1.88
N VAL A 63 -8.58 9.79 2.82
CA VAL A 63 -9.10 8.42 3.04
C VAL A 63 -10.12 8.35 4.18
N SER A 64 -10.50 9.48 4.79
CA SER A 64 -11.49 9.53 5.87
C SER A 64 -12.82 8.89 5.49
N ASP A 65 -13.22 8.97 4.21
CA ASP A 65 -14.43 8.34 3.68
C ASP A 65 -14.40 6.80 3.73
N LEU A 66 -13.20 6.21 3.80
CA LEU A 66 -13.03 4.75 3.89
C LEU A 66 -13.17 4.23 5.33
N GLY A 67 -13.04 5.10 6.34
CA GLY A 67 -13.14 4.72 7.75
C GLY A 67 -12.24 3.54 8.11
N ASP A 68 -12.81 2.52 8.76
CA ASP A 68 -12.10 1.31 9.19
C ASP A 68 -11.66 0.38 8.04
N LEU A 69 -12.01 0.69 6.78
CA LEU A 69 -11.60 -0.09 5.61
C LEU A 69 -10.17 0.23 5.16
N SER A 70 -9.60 1.35 5.62
CA SER A 70 -8.28 1.80 5.21
C SER A 70 -7.42 2.18 6.41
N MET A 71 -6.12 2.29 6.16
CA MET A 71 -5.24 2.94 7.12
C MET A 71 -5.59 4.43 7.23
N ASP A 72 -5.13 5.07 8.29
CA ASP A 72 -5.23 6.51 8.38
C ASP A 72 -4.32 7.19 7.34
N ARG A 73 -4.61 8.46 7.08
CA ARG A 73 -3.87 9.27 6.11
C ARG A 73 -2.37 9.34 6.40
N HIS A 74 -1.95 9.48 7.66
CA HIS A 74 -0.53 9.61 8.00
C HIS A 74 0.20 8.31 7.72
N SER A 75 -0.40 7.17 8.07
CA SER A 75 0.12 5.85 7.75
C SER A 75 0.29 5.64 6.25
N TYR A 76 -0.66 6.09 5.42
CA TYR A 76 -0.48 6.05 3.96
C TYR A 76 0.69 6.91 3.50
N ILE A 77 0.78 8.16 3.96
CA ILE A 77 1.88 9.06 3.61
C ILE A 77 3.23 8.43 3.95
N ASP A 78 3.36 7.87 5.15
CA ASP A 78 4.57 7.23 5.63
C ASP A 78 4.94 6.00 4.77
N MET A 79 3.96 5.14 4.50
CA MET A 79 4.12 3.99 3.60
C MET A 79 4.59 4.43 2.20
N PHE A 80 3.93 5.42 1.60
CA PHE A 80 4.29 5.94 0.28
C PHE A 80 5.69 6.56 0.28
N LYS A 81 6.08 7.28 1.34
CA LYS A 81 7.43 7.85 1.48
C LYS A 81 8.50 6.77 1.56
N HIS A 82 8.28 5.75 2.40
CA HIS A 82 9.20 4.63 2.56
C HIS A 82 9.36 3.82 1.27
N GLN A 83 8.25 3.50 0.60
CA GLN A 83 8.28 2.76 -0.66
C GLN A 83 8.92 3.59 -1.79
N ALA A 84 8.57 4.87 -1.93
CA ALA A 84 9.20 5.77 -2.90
C ALA A 84 10.72 5.81 -2.73
N ARG A 85 11.18 5.91 -1.47
CA ARG A 85 12.60 5.86 -1.13
C ARG A 85 13.23 4.53 -1.55
N PHE A 86 12.60 3.42 -1.21
CA PHE A 86 13.07 2.09 -1.59
C PHE A 86 13.20 1.96 -3.12
N PHE A 87 12.19 2.38 -3.88
CA PHE A 87 12.21 2.30 -5.34
C PHE A 87 13.32 3.16 -5.93
N ILE A 88 13.49 4.38 -5.44
CA ILE A 88 14.54 5.28 -5.94
C ILE A 88 15.94 4.80 -5.57
N GLU A 89 16.15 4.31 -4.33
CA GLU A 89 17.44 3.76 -3.89
C GLU A 89 17.82 2.48 -4.66
N ASN A 90 16.83 1.67 -5.05
CA ASN A 90 17.03 0.44 -5.84
C ASN A 90 16.94 0.65 -7.35
N ASN A 91 16.82 1.89 -7.84
CA ASN A 91 16.63 2.23 -9.26
C ASN A 91 15.43 1.51 -9.93
N ILE A 92 14.36 1.30 -9.17
CA ILE A 92 13.12 0.69 -9.62
C ILE A 92 12.20 1.80 -10.14
N ALA A 93 12.16 1.98 -11.46
CA ALA A 93 11.24 2.92 -12.10
C ALA A 93 9.81 2.38 -12.19
N ASN A 94 9.64 1.05 -12.16
CA ASN A 94 8.35 0.40 -12.31
C ASN A 94 8.11 -0.65 -11.22
N PRO A 95 7.40 -0.29 -10.14
CA PRO A 95 7.09 -1.21 -9.05
C PRO A 95 6.32 -2.44 -9.51
N LYS A 96 5.46 -2.28 -10.53
CA LYS A 96 4.65 -3.38 -11.03
C LYS A 96 5.50 -4.49 -11.63
N GLU A 97 6.50 -4.14 -12.43
CA GLU A 97 7.47 -5.11 -12.97
C GLU A 97 8.29 -5.74 -11.86
N TYR A 98 8.76 -4.96 -10.88
CA TYR A 98 9.51 -5.47 -9.74
C TYR A 98 8.75 -6.54 -8.94
N TYR A 99 7.45 -6.33 -8.69
CA TYR A 99 6.63 -7.32 -7.99
C TYR A 99 6.32 -8.54 -8.85
N ASP A 100 6.20 -8.39 -10.18
CA ASP A 100 5.97 -9.50 -11.09
C ASP A 100 7.20 -10.43 -11.17
N ASP A 101 8.40 -9.86 -11.23
CA ASP A 101 9.66 -10.61 -11.16
C ASP A 101 9.82 -11.38 -9.83
N LEU A 102 9.37 -10.80 -8.71
CA LEU A 102 9.41 -11.43 -7.38
C LEU A 102 8.46 -12.63 -7.24
N VAL A 103 7.32 -12.60 -7.93
CA VAL A 103 6.32 -13.68 -7.86
C VAL A 103 6.65 -14.82 -8.82
N ASN A 104 7.33 -14.52 -9.93
CA ASN A 104 7.71 -15.50 -10.94
C ASN A 104 9.14 -16.06 -10.78
N GLY A 105 9.90 -15.61 -9.77
CA GLY A 105 11.28 -16.01 -9.47
C GLY A 105 11.44 -17.26 -8.61
#